data_AF-A0A525C5A4-F1
#
_entry.id   AF-A0A525C5A4-F1
#
_cell.length_a   1.000
_cell.length_b   1.000
_cell.length_c   1.000
_cell.angle_alpha   90.00
_cell.angle_beta   90.00
_cell.angle_gamma   90.00
#
_symmetry.space_group_name_H-M   'P 1'
#
loop_
_entity.id
_entity.type
_entity.pdbx_description
1 polymer ?
#
loop_
_entity_poly.entity_id
_entity_poly.type
_entity_poly.pdbx_seq_one_letter_code
_entity_poly.pdbx_strand_id
1 'polypeptide(L)'
;ECFKCDYISGPVRQVLGSSGHILGVVSPPVDPPKRKYWAGDVGDCRDPDLWLDQQEEQAGSWWPDWISWLDDKCGKKRPALKLGNTKYKPICDAPGEYVVEP
;
A
#
# COMPACT_ATOMS: atom_id res chain seq x y z
N GLU A 1 -14.62 -23.38 5.56
CA GLU A 1 -13.96 -22.53 6.59
C GLU A 1 -13.60 -21.19 5.97
N CYS A 2 -13.09 -20.24 6.75
CA CYS A 2 -13.22 -18.80 6.51
C CYS A 2 -12.12 -18.26 5.60
N PHE A 3 -12.43 -17.42 4.61
CA PHE A 3 -11.52 -16.33 4.22
C PHE A 3 -11.79 -15.11 5.12
N LYS A 4 -11.89 -15.36 6.43
CA LYS A 4 -11.12 -14.52 7.33
C LYS A 4 -9.69 -14.63 6.80
N CYS A 5 -8.88 -13.58 6.85
CA CYS A 5 -7.48 -13.92 7.09
C CYS A 5 -7.48 -14.62 8.45
N ASP A 6 -7.64 -15.95 8.48
CA ASP A 6 -7.81 -16.74 9.72
C ASP A 6 -6.62 -16.52 10.66
N TYR A 7 -5.51 -16.06 10.08
CA TYR A 7 -4.25 -15.73 10.72
C TYR A 7 -4.07 -14.23 11.03
N ILE A 8 -4.95 -13.34 10.58
CA ILE A 8 -4.86 -11.90 10.83
C ILE A 8 -6.01 -11.46 11.73
N SER A 9 -5.67 -10.82 12.85
CA SER A 9 -6.63 -10.18 13.73
C SER A 9 -6.69 -8.68 13.40
N GLY A 10 -7.89 -8.17 13.10
CA GLY A 10 -8.15 -6.74 12.84
C GLY A 10 -8.89 -6.48 11.53
N PRO A 11 -9.31 -5.21 11.29
CA PRO A 11 -9.93 -4.81 10.03
C PRO A 11 -8.97 -4.99 8.85
N VAL A 12 -9.43 -5.65 7.78
CA VAL A 12 -8.64 -5.90 6.57
C VAL A 12 -9.27 -5.15 5.40
N ARG A 13 -8.46 -4.34 4.74
CA ARG A 13 -8.75 -3.72 3.45
C ARG A 13 -7.94 -4.44 2.37
N GLN A 14 -8.61 -4.90 1.33
CA GLN A 14 -7.98 -5.55 0.18
C GLN A 14 -7.93 -4.58 -1.00
N VAL A 15 -6.83 -4.68 -1.75
CA VAL A 15 -6.60 -3.90 -2.96
C VAL A 15 -6.12 -4.85 -4.05
N LEU A 16 -6.76 -4.79 -5.22
CA LEU A 16 -6.41 -5.57 -6.40
C LEU A 16 -5.99 -4.63 -7.53
N GLY A 17 -4.76 -4.76 -8.02
CA GLY A 17 -4.28 -4.02 -9.19
C GLY A 17 -4.54 -4.76 -10.50
N SER A 18 -4.77 -4.02 -11.59
CA SER A 18 -5.11 -4.59 -12.91
C SER A 18 -3.94 -5.20 -13.70
N SER A 19 -2.74 -5.33 -13.10
CA SER A 19 -1.51 -5.69 -13.84
C SER A 19 -0.68 -6.73 -13.10
N GLY A 20 0.17 -7.45 -13.83
CA GLY A 20 1.01 -8.53 -13.28
C GLY A 20 2.03 -8.06 -12.24
N HIS A 21 2.54 -8.99 -11.43
CA HIS A 21 3.34 -8.78 -10.22
C HIS A 21 4.07 -7.41 -10.07
N ILE A 22 5.09 -7.13 -10.89
CA ILE A 22 5.88 -5.89 -10.78
C ILE A 22 5.04 -4.66 -11.17
N LEU A 23 4.34 -4.74 -12.29
CA LEU A 23 3.50 -3.67 -12.81
C LEU A 23 2.18 -3.52 -12.03
N GLY A 24 1.82 -4.45 -11.15
CA GLY A 24 0.70 -4.25 -10.22
C GLY A 24 1.16 -3.43 -9.01
N VAL A 25 2.30 -3.80 -8.43
CA VAL A 25 2.83 -3.18 -7.21
C VAL A 25 3.44 -1.80 -7.48
N VAL A 26 4.33 -1.71 -8.47
CA VAL A 26 5.02 -0.45 -8.82
C VAL A 26 4.13 0.35 -9.75
N SER A 27 3.13 1.02 -9.16
CA SER A 27 2.10 1.77 -9.85
C SER A 27 2.11 3.25 -9.48
N PRO A 28 3.04 4.05 -10.00
CA PRO A 28 3.04 5.49 -9.73
C PRO A 28 1.77 6.16 -10.28
N PRO A 29 1.22 7.18 -9.56
CA PRO A 29 0.15 8.00 -10.09
C PRO A 29 0.66 8.81 -11.29
N VAL A 30 -0.03 8.68 -12.43
CA VAL A 30 0.31 9.35 -13.68
C VAL A 30 -0.96 9.87 -14.35
N ASP A 31 -0.82 10.95 -15.11
CA ASP A 31 -1.89 11.55 -15.91
C ASP A 31 -1.48 11.52 -17.40
N PRO A 32 -2.23 10.84 -18.31
CA PRO A 32 -3.47 10.10 -18.05
C PRO A 32 -3.26 8.76 -17.31
N PRO A 33 -4.29 8.28 -16.58
CA PRO A 33 -4.24 6.99 -15.90
C PRO A 33 -3.90 5.83 -16.86
N LYS A 34 -2.91 5.01 -16.49
CA LYS A 34 -2.47 3.84 -17.28
C LYS A 34 -2.95 2.49 -16.73
N ARG A 35 -3.58 2.49 -15.56
CA ARG A 35 -3.94 1.29 -14.79
C ARG A 35 -5.27 1.49 -14.08
N LYS A 36 -5.77 0.41 -13.51
CA LYS A 36 -7.01 0.35 -12.74
C LYS A 36 -6.76 -0.48 -11.48
N TYR A 37 -7.60 -0.28 -10.48
CA TYR A 37 -7.57 -1.09 -9.26
C TYR A 37 -8.97 -1.21 -8.66
N TRP A 38 -9.14 -2.18 -7.77
CA TRP A 38 -10.34 -2.36 -6.94
C TRP A 38 -9.89 -2.32 -5.49
N ALA A 39 -10.62 -1.63 -4.62
CA ALA A 39 -10.25 -1.50 -3.21
C ALA A 39 -11.48 -1.44 -2.32
N GLY A 40 -11.44 -2.21 -1.23
CA GLY A 40 -12.57 -2.34 -0.32
C GLY A 40 -12.24 -3.14 0.93
N ASP A 41 -13.11 -3.02 1.92
CA ASP A 41 -13.01 -3.84 3.12
C ASP A 41 -13.42 -5.28 2.80
N VAL A 42 -12.69 -6.25 3.35
CA VAL A 42 -12.97 -7.68 3.11
C VAL A 42 -14.18 -8.15 3.91
N GLY A 43 -14.38 -7.58 5.11
CA GLY A 43 -15.45 -7.98 6.02
C GLY A 43 -15.40 -9.49 6.32
N ASP A 44 -16.57 -10.14 6.19
CA ASP A 44 -16.73 -11.58 6.34
C ASP A 44 -16.76 -12.32 4.98
N CYS A 45 -16.49 -11.64 3.87
CA CYS A 45 -16.53 -12.24 2.54
C CYS A 45 -15.38 -13.25 2.36
N ARG A 46 -15.72 -14.48 1.96
CA ARG A 46 -14.76 -15.59 1.86
C ARG A 46 -14.35 -15.94 0.44
N ASP A 47 -15.00 -15.34 -0.54
CA ASP A 47 -14.86 -15.68 -1.92
C ASP A 47 -14.26 -14.46 -2.64
N PRO A 48 -13.06 -14.60 -3.22
CA PRO A 48 -12.39 -13.48 -3.88
C PRO A 48 -13.18 -12.95 -5.08
N ASP A 49 -13.93 -13.80 -5.78
CA ASP A 49 -14.74 -13.39 -6.93
C ASP A 49 -15.96 -12.61 -6.44
N LEU A 50 -16.64 -13.07 -5.38
CA LEU A 50 -17.75 -12.30 -4.77
C LEU A 50 -17.28 -10.98 -4.16
N TRP A 51 -16.08 -10.93 -3.59
CA TRP A 51 -15.51 -9.67 -3.11
C TRP A 51 -15.28 -8.70 -4.27
N LEU A 52 -14.70 -9.18 -5.37
CA LEU A 52 -14.40 -8.36 -6.55
C LEU A 52 -15.67 -7.83 -7.21
N ASP A 53 -16.71 -8.65 -7.33
CA ASP A 53 -18.02 -8.27 -7.89
C ASP A 53 -18.70 -7.13 -7.10
N GLN A 54 -18.32 -6.93 -5.83
CA GLN A 54 -18.83 -5.86 -4.98
C GLN A 54 -17.98 -4.58 -5.04
N GLN A 55 -16.80 -4.62 -5.67
CA GLN A 55 -15.91 -3.46 -5.74
C GLN A 55 -16.11 -2.67 -7.03
N GLU A 56 -16.10 -1.35 -6.91
CA GLU A 56 -16.05 -0.46 -8.06
C GLU A 56 -14.63 -0.41 -8.64
N GLU A 57 -14.53 -0.45 -9.97
CA GLU A 57 -13.26 -0.25 -10.68
C GLU A 57 -12.82 1.22 -10.56
N GLN A 58 -11.66 1.44 -9.97
CA GLN A 58 -11.03 2.75 -9.79
C GLN A 58 -9.95 2.97 -10.85
N ALA A 59 -9.95 4.13 -11.50
CA ALA A 59 -8.92 4.48 -12.47
C ALA A 59 -7.63 4.99 -11.77
N GLY A 60 -6.48 4.55 -12.28
CA GLY A 60 -5.16 5.05 -11.86
C GLY A 60 -4.42 4.11 -10.91
N SER A 61 -3.59 4.74 -10.07
CA SER A 61 -2.77 4.06 -9.07
C SER A 61 -3.60 3.76 -7.82
N TRP A 62 -3.32 2.63 -7.17
CA TRP A 62 -3.86 2.32 -5.85
C TRP A 62 -3.11 3.02 -4.70
N TRP A 63 -1.96 3.66 -4.96
CA TRP A 63 -1.16 4.34 -3.92
C TRP A 63 -1.94 5.44 -3.18
N PRO A 64 -2.77 6.28 -3.82
CA PRO A 64 -3.58 7.27 -3.11
C PRO A 64 -4.59 6.66 -2.13
N ASP A 65 -5.22 5.54 -2.48
CA ASP A 65 -6.13 4.80 -1.58
C ASP A 65 -5.38 4.32 -0.35
N TRP A 66 -4.19 3.74 -0.55
CA TRP A 66 -3.34 3.29 0.55
C TRP A 66 -2.85 4.43 1.45
N ILE A 67 -2.45 5.57 0.87
CA ILE A 67 -2.06 6.76 1.63
C ILE A 67 -3.23 7.29 2.46
N SER A 68 -4.44 7.32 1.89
CA SER A 68 -5.65 7.72 2.62
C SER A 68 -5.91 6.79 3.82
N TRP A 69 -5.85 5.48 3.60
CA TRP A 69 -6.00 4.48 4.67
C TRP A 69 -4.90 4.59 5.76
N LEU A 70 -3.69 4.99 5.39
CA LEU A 70 -2.57 5.20 6.30
C LEU A 70 -2.66 6.51 7.10
N ASP A 71 -3.23 7.58 6.55
CA ASP A 71 -3.26 8.91 7.21
C ASP A 71 -3.96 8.82 8.58
N ASP A 72 -5.05 8.05 8.66
CA ASP A 72 -5.79 7.75 9.90
C ASP A 72 -4.94 7.03 10.97
N LYS A 73 -3.84 6.41 10.56
CA LYS A 73 -2.98 5.56 11.42
C LYS A 73 -1.63 6.21 11.72
N CYS A 74 -1.29 7.31 11.06
CA CYS A 74 0.01 7.99 11.22
C CYS A 74 0.01 9.05 12.33
N GLY A 75 -1.12 9.28 13.00
CA GLY A 75 -1.26 10.30 14.03
C GLY A 75 -1.22 11.73 13.47
N LYS A 76 -1.01 12.71 14.35
CA LYS A 76 -1.08 14.13 13.95
C LYS A 76 0.16 14.55 13.15
N LYS A 77 -0.05 15.36 12.11
CA LYS A 77 1.03 16.03 11.37
C LYS A 77 1.85 16.93 12.30
N ARG A 78 3.16 16.90 12.10
CA ARG A 78 4.13 17.73 12.82
C ARG A 78 5.23 18.20 11.88
N PRO A 79 6.03 19.22 12.25
CA PRO A 79 7.18 19.64 11.46
C PRO A 79 8.14 18.48 11.18
N ALA A 80 8.73 18.48 9.98
CA ALA A 80 9.69 17.48 9.58
C ALA A 80 10.89 17.44 10.53
N LEU A 81 11.34 16.24 10.89
CA LEU A 81 12.52 16.05 11.72
C LEU A 81 13.81 16.12 10.88
N LYS A 82 14.93 16.43 11.53
CA LYS A 82 16.26 16.24 10.95
C LYS A 82 16.58 14.75 10.84
N LEU A 83 17.42 14.40 9.87
CA LEU A 83 17.92 13.04 9.71
C LEU A 83 18.78 12.63 10.92
N GLY A 84 18.49 11.47 11.50
CA GLY A 84 19.20 10.91 12.64
C GLY A 84 18.86 11.56 14.00
N ASN A 85 19.60 11.15 15.03
CA ASN A 85 19.53 11.70 16.40
C ASN A 85 20.89 11.51 17.11
N THR A 86 20.97 11.88 18.40
CA THR A 86 22.22 11.80 19.19
C THR A 86 22.81 10.38 19.24
N LYS A 87 21.96 9.35 19.26
CA LYS A 87 22.37 7.93 19.30
C LYS A 87 22.64 7.38 17.91
N TYR A 88 21.87 7.78 16.90
CA TYR A 88 21.94 7.29 15.53
C TYR A 88 22.21 8.45 14.57
N LYS A 89 23.50 8.72 14.32
CA LYS A 89 23.92 9.77 13.39
C LYS A 89 23.83 9.27 11.94
N PRO A 90 23.60 10.14 10.96
CA PRO A 90 23.76 9.79 9.54
C PRO A 90 25.16 9.23 9.29
N ILE A 91 25.26 8.12 8.54
CA ILE A 91 26.52 7.39 8.31
C ILE A 91 27.04 7.64 6.89
N CYS A 92 26.15 7.60 5.90
CA CYS A 92 26.42 7.94 4.50
C CYS A 92 25.12 8.42 3.83
N ASP A 93 25.22 8.93 2.60
CA ASP A 93 24.06 9.27 1.79
C ASP A 93 23.34 8.01 1.27
N ALA A 94 22.01 8.07 1.17
CA ALA A 94 21.24 7.03 0.48
C ALA A 94 21.66 6.97 -1.01
N PRO A 95 21.74 5.78 -1.62
CA PRO A 95 21.13 4.52 -1.18
C PRO A 95 22.06 3.62 -0.34
N GLY A 96 23.23 4.10 0.07
CA GLY A 96 24.20 3.36 0.86
C GLY A 96 25.05 2.38 0.03
N GLU A 97 25.85 1.58 0.74
CA GLU A 97 26.87 0.70 0.12
C GLU A 97 26.34 -0.71 -0.16
N TYR A 98 25.46 -1.25 0.71
CA TYR A 98 25.01 -2.65 0.59
C TYR A 98 24.18 -2.95 -0.66
N VAL A 99 23.47 -1.96 -1.20
CA VAL A 99 22.68 -2.13 -2.43
C VAL A 99 23.56 -2.18 -3.70
N VAL A 100 24.80 -1.69 -3.61
CA VAL A 100 25.76 -1.67 -4.72
C VAL A 100 26.86 -2.72 -4.54
N GLU A 101 26.76 -3.57 -3.51
CA GLU A 101 27.65 -4.71 -3.37
C GLU A 101 27.50 -5.66 -4.57
N PRO A 102 28.61 -6.18 -5.12
CA PRO A 102 28.60 -7.05 -6.30
C PRO A 102 27.87 -8.39 -6.12
#